data_AF-A0A7Z8K1R9-F1
#
_entry.id   AF-A0A7Z8K1R9-F1
#
_cell.length_a   1.000
_cell.length_b   1.000
_cell.length_c   1.000
_cell.angle_alpha   90.00
_cell.angle_beta   90.00
_cell.angle_gamma   90.00
#
_symmetry.space_group_name_H-M   'P 1'
#
loop_
_entity.id
_entity.type
_entity.pdbx_description
1 polymer ?
#
loop_
_entity_poly.entity_id
_entity_poly.type
_entity_poly.pdbx_seq_one_letter_code
_entity_poly.pdbx_strand_id
1 'polypeptide(L)'
;MDGLARWTDFHVAVAGAGAALGGLLVVALSIGVRQVAGSRGPAARAAAAVAAVVVGVVLAAVALMPGLSLPGYGVVALVGAALAGAAALATTRRVLLGGEGVPSRGRPADALPVVLLALPVLAYFVGGVLLTAGVTGGVVAVAVGMLTALVGAVVLTGVALVAVLR
;
A
#
# COMPACT_ATOMS: atom_id res chain seq x y z
N MET A 1 -19.97 -21.98 -2.66
CA MET A 1 -19.83 -20.71 -1.90
C MET A 1 -18.51 -20.10 -2.32
N ASP A 2 -18.55 -19.19 -3.30
CA ASP A 2 -17.35 -18.62 -3.91
C ASP A 2 -16.44 -18.01 -2.83
N GLY A 3 -15.15 -18.33 -2.88
CA GLY A 3 -14.19 -17.92 -1.85
C GLY A 3 -14.18 -16.41 -1.59
N LEU A 4 -14.48 -15.60 -2.60
CA LEU A 4 -14.64 -14.15 -2.53
C LEU A 4 -15.94 -13.70 -1.85
N ALA A 5 -17.05 -14.38 -2.07
CA ALA A 5 -18.37 -13.98 -1.56
C ALA A 5 -18.44 -13.94 -0.04
N ARG A 6 -17.64 -14.78 0.65
CA ARG A 6 -17.51 -14.77 2.12
C ARG A 6 -16.74 -13.56 2.67
N TRP A 7 -16.02 -12.86 1.81
CA TRP A 7 -15.18 -11.71 2.18
C TRP A 7 -15.77 -10.38 1.72
N THR A 8 -16.97 -10.38 1.16
CA THR A 8 -17.65 -9.18 0.64
C THR A 8 -17.64 -8.05 1.69
N ASP A 9 -18.09 -8.33 2.91
CA ASP A 9 -18.17 -7.32 3.99
C ASP A 9 -16.79 -6.72 4.32
N PHE A 10 -15.75 -7.55 4.32
CA PHE A 10 -14.38 -7.09 4.53
C PHE A 10 -13.92 -6.16 3.39
N HIS A 11 -14.15 -6.55 2.13
CA HIS A 11 -13.76 -5.73 1.00
C HIS A 11 -14.55 -4.40 0.95
N VAL A 12 -15.85 -4.40 1.30
CA VAL A 12 -16.63 -3.16 1.45
C VAL A 12 -16.04 -2.27 2.53
N ALA A 13 -15.73 -2.83 3.72
CA ALA A 13 -15.16 -2.06 4.82
C ALA A 13 -13.79 -1.45 4.46
N VAL A 14 -12.90 -2.24 3.84
CA VAL A 14 -11.57 -1.78 3.41
C VAL A 14 -11.66 -0.75 2.28
N ALA A 15 -12.54 -0.96 1.29
CA ALA A 15 -12.76 0.00 0.22
C ALA A 15 -13.27 1.34 0.78
N GLY A 16 -14.23 1.30 1.71
CA GLY A 16 -14.73 2.50 2.39
C GLY A 16 -13.67 3.22 3.22
N ALA A 17 -12.93 2.48 4.05
CA ALA A 17 -11.86 3.05 4.88
C ALA A 17 -10.75 3.66 4.02
N GLY A 18 -10.33 2.97 2.95
CA GLY A 18 -9.32 3.46 2.03
C GLY A 18 -9.79 4.65 1.19
N ALA A 19 -11.06 4.70 0.78
CA ALA A 19 -11.64 5.88 0.12
C ALA A 19 -11.66 7.10 1.06
N ALA A 20 -12.01 6.91 2.34
CA ALA A 20 -11.96 7.97 3.34
C ALA A 20 -10.52 8.49 3.56
N LEU A 21 -9.55 7.58 3.71
CA LEU A 21 -8.13 7.94 3.82
C LEU A 21 -7.62 8.63 2.56
N GLY A 22 -8.03 8.17 1.37
CA GLY A 22 -7.70 8.81 0.10
C GLY A 22 -8.19 10.26 0.04
N GLY A 23 -9.43 10.52 0.48
CA GLY A 23 -9.97 11.88 0.59
C GLY A 23 -9.16 12.76 1.54
N LEU A 24 -8.83 12.25 2.74
CA LEU A 24 -8.03 12.98 3.72
C LEU A 24 -6.61 13.29 3.21
N LEU A 25 -5.99 12.36 2.47
CA LEU A 25 -4.66 12.54 1.88
C LEU A 25 -4.65 13.64 0.83
N VAL A 26 -5.66 13.68 -0.06
CA VAL A 26 -5.77 14.74 -1.08
C VAL A 26 -5.90 16.10 -0.42
N VAL A 27 -6.68 16.21 0.66
CA VAL A 27 -6.82 17.45 1.45
C VAL A 27 -5.50 17.82 2.14
N ALA A 28 -4.81 16.87 2.77
CA ALA A 28 -3.54 17.13 3.43
C ALA A 28 -2.45 17.60 2.45
N LEU A 29 -2.42 17.03 1.24
CA LEU A 29 -1.49 17.41 0.19
C LEU A 29 -1.79 18.81 -0.38
N SER A 30 -3.08 19.20 -0.47
CA SER A 30 -3.45 20.51 -1.02
C SER A 30 -2.98 21.67 -0.13
N ILE A 31 -2.98 21.48 1.19
CA ILE A 31 -2.51 22.49 2.16
C ILE A 31 -0.98 22.47 2.35
N GLY A 32 -0.33 21.32 2.15
CA GLY A 32 1.09 21.11 2.44
C GLY A 32 2.03 21.12 1.23
N VAL A 33 1.53 21.40 0.02
CA VAL A 33 2.27 21.15 -1.25
C VAL A 33 3.66 21.80 -1.29
N ARG A 34 3.85 22.99 -0.70
CA ARG A 34 5.13 23.70 -0.68
C ARG A 34 6.16 23.05 0.26
N GLN A 35 5.71 22.49 1.39
CA GLN A 35 6.57 21.77 2.34
C GLN A 35 6.94 20.37 1.83
N VAL A 36 6.01 19.70 1.13
CA VAL A 36 6.27 18.41 0.45
C VAL A 36 7.25 18.59 -0.71
N ALA A 37 7.18 19.71 -1.45
CA ALA A 37 8.11 19.98 -2.55
C ALA A 37 9.57 20.20 -2.08
N GLY A 38 9.78 20.62 -0.83
CA GLY A 38 11.12 20.92 -0.28
C GLY A 38 11.86 19.72 0.32
N SER A 39 11.17 18.63 0.69
CA SER A 39 11.76 17.47 1.36
C SER A 39 11.57 16.19 0.54
N ARG A 40 12.67 15.61 0.01
CA ARG A 40 12.59 14.54 -0.99
C ARG A 40 12.38 13.14 -0.38
N GLY A 41 13.02 12.83 0.75
CA GLY A 41 12.92 11.52 1.42
C GLY A 41 11.55 11.19 2.03
N PRO A 42 11.01 12.02 2.95
CA PRO A 42 9.73 11.76 3.62
C PRO A 42 8.54 11.76 2.64
N ALA A 43 8.54 12.69 1.68
CA ALA A 43 7.52 12.77 0.63
C ALA A 43 7.50 11.52 -0.25
N ALA A 44 8.68 10.98 -0.60
CA ALA A 44 8.77 9.74 -1.38
C ALA A 44 8.18 8.54 -0.62
N ARG A 45 8.46 8.39 0.67
CA ARG A 45 7.91 7.30 1.49
C ARG A 45 6.39 7.42 1.67
N ALA A 46 5.89 8.64 1.89
CA ALA A 46 4.47 8.91 1.94
C ALA A 46 3.78 8.53 0.62
N ALA A 47 4.34 8.94 -0.52
CA ALA A 47 3.78 8.62 -1.83
C ALA A 47 3.70 7.10 -2.10
N ALA A 48 4.71 6.33 -1.70
CA ALA A 48 4.66 4.87 -1.83
C ALA A 48 3.63 4.22 -0.91
N ALA A 49 3.44 4.75 0.31
CA ALA A 49 2.40 4.28 1.22
C ALA A 49 1.00 4.53 0.65
N VAL A 50 0.78 5.72 0.08
CA VAL A 50 -0.47 6.07 -0.63
C VAL A 50 -0.70 5.13 -1.81
N ALA A 51 0.33 4.87 -2.63
CA ALA A 51 0.22 3.95 -3.75
C ALA A 51 -0.19 2.53 -3.29
N ALA A 52 0.39 2.03 -2.19
CA ALA A 52 0.02 0.73 -1.63
C ALA A 52 -1.44 0.68 -1.15
N VAL A 53 -1.93 1.74 -0.48
CA VAL A 53 -3.34 1.84 -0.08
C VAL A 53 -4.27 1.89 -1.28
N VAL A 54 -3.94 2.69 -2.30
CA VAL A 54 -4.75 2.80 -3.53
C VAL A 54 -4.85 1.44 -4.21
N VAL A 55 -3.75 0.70 -4.32
CA VAL A 55 -3.78 -0.68 -4.84
C VAL A 55 -4.70 -1.56 -3.99
N GLY A 56 -4.62 -1.48 -2.66
CA GLY A 56 -5.52 -2.20 -1.76
C GLY A 56 -6.99 -1.87 -1.98
N VAL A 57 -7.33 -0.59 -2.18
CA VAL A 57 -8.71 -0.15 -2.47
C VAL A 57 -9.19 -0.67 -3.82
N VAL A 58 -8.34 -0.61 -4.85
CA VAL A 58 -8.68 -1.15 -6.18
C VAL A 58 -8.92 -2.65 -6.10
N LEU A 59 -8.07 -3.39 -5.38
CA LEU A 59 -8.28 -4.83 -5.17
C LEU A 59 -9.59 -5.11 -4.43
N ALA A 60 -9.93 -4.32 -3.42
CA ALA A 60 -11.18 -4.46 -2.70
C ALA A 60 -12.40 -4.16 -3.59
N ALA A 61 -12.34 -3.14 -4.43
CA ALA A 61 -13.40 -2.83 -5.39
C ALA A 61 -13.56 -3.93 -6.46
N VAL A 62 -12.45 -4.45 -6.98
CA VAL A 62 -12.46 -5.56 -7.97
C VAL A 62 -13.02 -6.84 -7.36
N ALA A 63 -12.70 -7.14 -6.09
CA ALA A 63 -13.25 -8.29 -5.38
C ALA A 63 -14.78 -8.26 -5.24
N LEU A 64 -15.40 -7.08 -5.31
CA LEU A 64 -16.85 -6.88 -5.26
C LEU A 64 -17.53 -7.00 -6.64
N MET A 65 -16.77 -7.08 -7.73
CA MET A 65 -17.34 -7.21 -9.07
C MET A 65 -18.00 -8.58 -9.25
N PRO A 66 -19.29 -8.64 -9.64
CA PRO A 66 -19.97 -9.90 -9.84
C PRO A 66 -19.38 -10.66 -11.05
N GLY A 67 -19.29 -11.98 -10.93
CA GLY A 67 -18.78 -12.87 -12.00
C GLY A 67 -17.26 -12.96 -12.09
N LEU A 68 -16.51 -12.36 -11.15
CA LEU A 68 -15.06 -12.49 -11.12
C LEU A 68 -14.64 -13.88 -10.60
N SER A 69 -13.86 -14.59 -11.41
CA SER A 69 -13.30 -15.88 -11.01
C SER A 69 -12.14 -15.71 -10.03
N LEU A 70 -11.92 -16.69 -9.15
CA LEU A 70 -10.81 -16.69 -8.19
C LEU A 70 -9.43 -16.47 -8.86
N PRO A 71 -9.12 -17.14 -9.99
CA PRO A 71 -7.86 -16.92 -10.71
C PRO A 71 -7.80 -15.53 -11.34
N GLY A 72 -8.93 -15.01 -11.85
CA GLY A 72 -9.02 -13.65 -12.39
C GLY A 72 -8.67 -12.60 -11.33
N TYR A 73 -9.18 -12.76 -10.11
CA TYR A 73 -8.80 -11.92 -8.98
C TYR A 73 -7.31 -12.03 -8.65
N GLY A 74 -6.74 -13.24 -8.72
CA GLY A 74 -5.30 -13.46 -8.52
C GLY A 74 -4.42 -12.70 -9.53
N VAL A 75 -4.81 -12.65 -10.81
CA VAL A 75 -4.10 -11.87 -11.83
C VAL A 75 -4.12 -10.39 -11.49
N VAL A 76 -5.27 -9.85 -11.09
CA VAL A 76 -5.38 -8.44 -10.68
C VAL A 76 -4.51 -8.16 -9.45
N ALA A 77 -4.47 -9.07 -8.48
CA ALA A 77 -3.58 -8.97 -7.31
C ALA A 77 -2.09 -8.94 -7.70
N LEU A 78 -1.67 -9.75 -8.69
CA LEU A 78 -0.29 -9.73 -9.20
C LEU A 78 0.04 -8.41 -9.93
N VAL A 79 -0.87 -7.90 -10.74
CA VAL A 79 -0.71 -6.59 -11.39
C VAL A 79 -0.61 -5.48 -10.34
N GLY A 80 -1.47 -5.51 -9.32
CA GLY A 80 -1.42 -4.58 -8.19
C GLY A 80 -0.08 -4.65 -7.43
N ALA A 81 0.41 -5.87 -7.16
CA ALA A 81 1.70 -6.08 -6.51
C ALA A 81 2.86 -5.53 -7.35
N ALA A 82 2.83 -5.72 -8.68
CA ALA A 82 3.85 -5.18 -9.58
C ALA A 82 3.84 -3.65 -9.59
N LEU A 83 2.66 -3.02 -9.63
CA LEU A 83 2.52 -1.56 -9.58
C LEU A 83 3.00 -0.98 -8.24
N ALA A 84 2.59 -1.58 -7.13
CA ALA A 84 3.04 -1.17 -5.79
C ALA A 84 4.55 -1.37 -5.61
N GLY A 85 5.09 -2.49 -6.10
CA GLY A 85 6.52 -2.78 -6.11
C GLY A 85 7.32 -1.78 -6.96
N ALA A 86 6.81 -1.41 -8.13
CA ALA A 86 7.43 -0.38 -8.97
C ALA A 86 7.46 0.99 -8.28
N ALA A 87 6.38 1.38 -7.59
CA ALA A 87 6.33 2.61 -6.80
C ALA A 87 7.34 2.59 -5.63
N ALA A 88 7.45 1.47 -4.91
CA ALA A 88 8.43 1.27 -3.84
C ALA A 88 9.89 1.29 -4.36
N LEU A 89 10.13 0.72 -5.54
CA LEU A 89 11.45 0.73 -6.16
C LEU A 89 11.83 2.13 -6.66
N ALA A 90 10.89 2.85 -7.28
CA ALA A 90 11.10 4.22 -7.74
C ALA A 90 11.44 5.16 -6.58
N THR A 91 10.79 4.99 -5.43
CA THR A 91 11.05 5.78 -4.23
C THR A 91 12.40 5.43 -3.61
N THR A 92 12.76 4.15 -3.54
CA THR A 92 14.08 3.70 -3.07
C THR A 92 15.19 4.24 -3.98
N ARG A 93 15.02 4.19 -5.30
CA ARG A 93 15.98 4.78 -6.26
C ARG A 93 16.12 6.29 -6.07
N ARG A 94 15.03 7.03 -5.88
CA ARG A 94 15.08 8.49 -5.66
C ARG A 94 15.81 8.86 -4.37
N VAL A 95 15.64 8.07 -3.31
CA VAL A 95 16.36 8.26 -2.04
C VAL A 95 17.85 7.94 -2.21
N LEU A 96 18.19 6.82 -2.85
CA LEU A 96 19.59 6.39 -3.01
C LEU A 96 20.38 7.26 -4.01
N LEU A 97 19.78 7.64 -5.13
CA LEU A 97 20.44 8.44 -6.19
C LEU A 97 20.41 9.95 -5.88
N GLY A 98 19.54 10.39 -4.97
CA GLY A 98 19.41 11.80 -4.58
C GLY A 98 20.51 12.31 -3.65
N GLY A 99 21.47 11.46 -3.24
CA GLY A 99 22.60 11.86 -2.40
C GLY A 99 22.26 12.16 -0.93
N GLU A 100 20.99 12.03 -0.52
CA GLU A 100 20.63 12.05 0.90
C GLU A 100 21.06 10.71 1.49
N GLY A 101 21.95 10.78 2.48
CA GLY A 101 22.78 9.67 2.94
C GLY A 101 22.05 8.33 3.13
N VAL A 102 22.80 7.27 2.84
CA VAL A 102 22.51 5.88 3.23
C VAL A 102 21.82 5.89 4.60
N PRO A 103 20.64 5.26 4.77
CA PRO A 103 19.99 5.19 6.07
C PRO A 103 21.01 4.71 7.09
N SER A 104 21.18 5.50 8.15
CA SER A 104 22.12 5.25 9.24
C SER A 104 21.91 3.81 9.71
N ARG A 105 22.84 2.95 9.30
CA ARG A 105 22.76 1.49 9.44
C ARG A 105 22.74 1.16 10.94
N GLY A 106 21.56 0.98 11.55
CA GLY A 106 21.47 0.45 12.92
C GLY A 106 20.41 1.00 13.87
N ARG A 107 19.48 1.88 13.47
CA ARG A 107 18.36 2.27 14.36
C ARG A 107 17.09 1.48 14.04
N PRO A 108 16.43 0.85 15.03
CA PRO A 108 15.18 0.11 14.82
C PRO A 108 14.04 0.98 14.24
N ALA A 109 14.13 2.30 14.41
CA ALA A 109 13.20 3.27 13.84
C ALA A 109 13.26 3.37 12.30
N ASP A 110 14.38 2.97 11.66
CA ASP A 110 14.53 3.01 10.18
C ASP A 110 14.04 1.72 9.50
N ALA A 111 13.90 0.61 10.24
CA ALA A 111 13.41 -0.65 9.69
C ALA A 111 11.88 -0.65 9.52
N LEU A 112 11.16 0.02 10.42
CA LEU A 112 9.70 0.03 10.44
C LEU A 112 9.07 0.59 9.15
N PRO A 113 9.52 1.73 8.58
CA PRO A 113 9.02 2.24 7.30
C PRO A 113 9.23 1.27 6.14
N VAL A 114 10.41 0.62 6.09
CA VAL A 114 10.76 -0.33 5.03
C VAL A 114 9.86 -1.56 5.10
N VAL A 115 9.65 -2.09 6.32
CA VAL A 115 8.75 -3.23 6.54
C VAL A 115 7.31 -2.87 6.17
N LEU A 116 6.81 -1.71 6.60
CA LEU A 116 5.44 -1.26 6.28
C LEU A 116 5.21 -1.03 4.78
N LEU A 117 6.28 -0.77 4.01
CA LEU A 117 6.20 -0.60 2.56
C LEU A 117 6.35 -1.93 1.81
N ALA A 118 7.21 -2.82 2.28
CA ALA A 118 7.52 -4.09 1.63
C ALA A 118 6.46 -5.17 1.91
N LEU A 119 5.92 -5.19 3.13
CA LEU A 119 5.00 -6.24 3.57
C LEU A 119 3.68 -6.26 2.77
N PRO A 120 3.03 -5.12 2.46
CA PRO A 120 1.85 -5.13 1.58
C PRO A 120 2.14 -5.69 0.20
N VAL A 121 3.27 -5.31 -0.41
CA VAL A 121 3.67 -5.77 -1.75
C VAL A 121 3.88 -7.29 -1.75
N LEU A 122 4.59 -7.81 -0.75
CA LEU A 122 4.83 -9.24 -0.62
C LEU A 122 3.52 -10.00 -0.38
N ALA A 123 2.64 -9.46 0.47
CA ALA A 123 1.34 -10.07 0.77
C ALA A 123 0.42 -10.10 -0.46
N TYR A 124 0.40 -9.04 -1.28
CA TYR A 124 -0.34 -9.03 -2.56
C TYR A 124 0.26 -10.01 -3.58
N PHE A 125 1.59 -10.10 -3.64
CA PHE A 125 2.25 -11.04 -4.54
C PHE A 125 1.95 -12.50 -4.15
N VAL A 126 2.16 -12.86 -2.88
CA VAL A 126 1.85 -14.20 -2.35
C VAL A 126 0.38 -14.51 -2.52
N GLY A 127 -0.52 -13.58 -2.16
CA GLY A 127 -1.96 -13.72 -2.37
C GLY A 127 -2.32 -13.95 -3.83
N GLY A 128 -1.76 -13.17 -4.75
CA GLY A 128 -1.97 -13.32 -6.20
C GLY A 128 -1.50 -14.66 -6.75
N VAL A 129 -0.32 -15.15 -6.33
CA VAL A 129 0.19 -16.48 -6.71
C VAL A 129 -0.73 -17.59 -6.18
N LEU A 130 -1.16 -17.53 -4.92
CA LEU A 130 -2.07 -18.54 -4.36
C LEU A 130 -3.43 -18.53 -5.06
N LEU A 131 -3.97 -17.35 -5.35
CA LEU A 131 -5.27 -17.20 -6.01
C LEU A 131 -5.26 -17.66 -7.46
N THR A 132 -4.17 -17.38 -8.20
CA THR A 132 -3.99 -17.90 -9.57
C THR A 132 -3.84 -19.43 -9.58
N ALA A 133 -3.27 -20.01 -8.52
CA ALA A 133 -3.26 -21.46 -8.30
C ALA A 133 -4.60 -22.04 -7.81
N GLY A 134 -5.65 -21.23 -7.66
CA GLY A 134 -6.98 -21.67 -7.20
C GLY A 134 -7.09 -21.89 -5.68
N VAL A 135 -6.07 -21.50 -4.91
CA VAL A 135 -6.06 -21.66 -3.45
C VAL A 135 -6.79 -20.50 -2.79
N THR A 136 -7.95 -20.78 -2.19
CA THR A 136 -8.79 -19.78 -1.50
C THR A 136 -8.10 -19.11 -0.30
N GLY A 137 -7.08 -19.74 0.28
CA GLY A 137 -6.24 -19.14 1.31
C GLY A 137 -5.51 -17.87 0.85
N GLY A 138 -5.32 -17.66 -0.46
CA GLY A 138 -4.71 -16.44 -0.99
C GLY A 138 -5.50 -15.16 -0.69
N VAL A 139 -6.82 -15.25 -0.46
CA VAL A 139 -7.64 -14.08 -0.05
C VAL A 139 -7.17 -13.53 1.29
N VAL A 140 -6.74 -14.40 2.22
CA VAL A 140 -6.22 -13.99 3.54
C VAL A 140 -4.92 -13.20 3.38
N ALA A 141 -4.03 -13.65 2.49
CA ALA A 141 -2.78 -12.95 2.22
C ALA A 141 -3.05 -11.55 1.64
N VAL A 142 -4.00 -11.44 0.70
CA VAL A 142 -4.40 -10.13 0.15
C VAL A 142 -5.01 -9.23 1.24
N ALA A 143 -5.87 -9.77 2.10
CA ALA A 143 -6.48 -9.05 3.22
C ALA A 143 -5.42 -8.51 4.20
N VAL A 144 -4.43 -9.33 4.57
CA VAL A 144 -3.28 -8.90 5.40
C VAL A 144 -2.51 -7.77 4.72
N GLY A 145 -2.30 -7.87 3.40
CA GLY A 145 -1.67 -6.81 2.61
C GLY A 145 -2.43 -5.48 2.69
N MET A 146 -3.77 -5.52 2.55
CA MET A 146 -4.64 -4.35 2.67
C MET A 146 -4.57 -3.70 4.05
N LEU A 147 -4.67 -4.49 5.11
CA LEU A 147 -4.59 -3.99 6.49
C LEU A 147 -3.23 -3.34 6.76
N THR A 148 -2.16 -4.01 6.31
CA THR A 148 -0.80 -3.48 6.48
C THR A 148 -0.61 -2.18 5.69
N ALA A 149 -1.15 -2.09 4.47
CA ALA A 149 -1.10 -0.86 3.68
C ALA A 149 -1.84 0.30 4.39
N LEU A 150 -3.03 0.04 4.93
CA LEU A 150 -3.79 1.02 5.70
C LEU A 150 -3.00 1.54 6.91
N VAL A 151 -2.48 0.62 7.74
CA VAL A 151 -1.66 0.97 8.91
C VAL A 151 -0.41 1.72 8.48
N GLY A 152 0.27 1.25 7.43
CA GLY A 152 1.46 1.86 6.87
C GLY A 152 1.21 3.29 6.41
N ALA A 153 0.11 3.55 5.72
CA ALA A 153 -0.25 4.90 5.27
C ALA A 153 -0.53 5.84 6.44
N VAL A 154 -1.26 5.41 7.47
CA VAL A 154 -1.53 6.25 8.65
C VAL A 154 -0.23 6.58 9.38
N VAL A 155 0.62 5.57 9.63
CA VAL A 155 1.90 5.75 10.33
C VAL A 155 2.84 6.65 9.54
N LEU A 156 3.03 6.39 8.24
CA LEU A 156 3.96 7.15 7.41
C LEU A 156 3.49 8.58 7.15
N THR A 157 2.18 8.81 7.06
CA THR A 157 1.60 10.16 6.97
C THR A 157 1.79 10.92 8.28
N GLY A 158 1.57 10.27 9.43
CA GLY A 158 1.79 10.87 10.74
C GLY A 158 3.26 11.26 10.98
N VAL A 159 4.19 10.39 10.58
CA VAL A 159 5.64 10.68 10.66
C VAL A 159 6.03 11.85 9.76
N ALA A 160 5.49 11.91 8.54
CA ALA A 160 5.75 13.03 7.63
C ALA A 160 5.24 14.36 8.19
N LEU A 161 4.05 14.37 8.81
CA LEU A 161 3.48 15.57 9.43
C LEU A 161 4.35 16.08 10.60
N VAL A 162 4.80 15.17 11.47
CA VAL A 162 5.67 15.54 12.60
C VAL A 162 7.03 16.05 12.13
N ALA A 163 7.57 15.50 11.03
CA ALA A 163 8.84 15.94 10.47
C ALA A 163 8.79 17.37 9.88
N VAL A 164 7.61 17.84 9.44
CA VAL A 164 7.41 19.19 8.88
C VAL A 164 7.17 20.24 9.97
N LEU A 165 6.68 19.84 11.14
CA LEU A 165 6.42 20.72 12.28
C LEU A 165 7.65 20.95 13.18
N ARG A 166 8.78 20.29 12.90
CA ARG A 166 10.08 20.52 13.56
C ARG A 166 11.00 21.32 12.66
#